data_AF-A0A931SK63-F1
#
_entry.id   AF-A0A931SK63-F1
#
_cell.length_a   1.000
_cell.length_b   1.000
_cell.length_c   1.000
_cell.angle_alpha   90.00
_cell.angle_beta   90.00
_cell.angle_gamma   90.00
#
_symmetry.space_group_name_H-M   'P 1'
#
loop_
_entity.id
_entity.type
_entity.pdbx_description
1 polymer ?
#
loop_
_entity_poly.entity_id
_entity_poly.type
_entity_poly.pdbx_seq_one_letter_code
_entity_poly.pdbx_strand_id
1 'polypeptide(L)'
;QEEAGAAAAAAAGDAAGNLGGLFMEWAVGKQGGIMRPNSGKLMLPGAKIVFEMHYHSVGEPITDHVELGIYLYPKGQEPKYRQTLAALQSVAGGSRNIDIPPESTFMSQNFIPMRQAGRVESFQPHMHLRGKAMSMEAILPTGQTMMLSHVSNFNFNWHVNYLYADDAAPLLPKGTILKITSWYDNTAANRNNPDPQQWVGFGDRTVDEMGHAWVNITYMNDDDFQSETTKRKAAEEVKTASQE
;
A
#
# COMPACT_ATOMS: atom_id res chain seq x y z
N GLN A 1 -0.60 -21.48 15.29
CA GLN A 1 -0.60 -22.08 13.95
C GLN A 1 -1.90 -21.66 13.27
N GLU A 2 -1.86 -20.54 12.56
CA GLU A 2 -2.89 -20.14 11.59
C GLU A 2 -2.17 -19.22 10.58
N GLU A 3 -1.18 -19.80 9.90
CA GLU A 3 -0.37 -19.16 8.87
C GLU A 3 -1.03 -19.37 7.50
N ALA A 4 -1.73 -18.37 6.94
CA ALA A 4 -2.03 -18.29 5.50
C ALA A 4 -2.75 -17.00 5.05
N GLY A 5 -3.39 -16.23 5.93
CA GLY A 5 -4.38 -15.22 5.54
C GLY A 5 -3.86 -14.06 4.69
N ALA A 6 -2.70 -13.50 5.02
CA ALA A 6 -2.24 -12.25 4.40
C ALA A 6 -1.79 -12.41 2.93
N ALA A 7 -1.30 -13.59 2.53
CA ALA A 7 -0.69 -13.78 1.21
C ALA A 7 -1.73 -13.92 0.07
N ALA A 8 -2.96 -14.34 0.36
CA ALA A 8 -3.97 -14.62 -0.66
C ALA A 8 -4.71 -13.36 -1.18
N ALA A 9 -4.66 -12.23 -0.45
CA ALA A 9 -5.47 -11.06 -0.77
C ALA A 9 -4.87 -10.14 -1.86
N ALA A 10 -3.59 -10.32 -2.23
CA ALA A 10 -2.84 -9.33 -3.01
C ALA A 10 -3.00 -9.43 -4.55
N ALA A 11 -3.74 -10.41 -5.09
CA ALA A 11 -3.73 -10.69 -6.54
C ALA A 11 -5.11 -10.73 -7.23
N ALA A 12 -6.19 -10.33 -6.59
CA ALA A 12 -7.52 -10.40 -7.19
C ALA A 12 -8.09 -9.01 -7.52
N GLY A 13 -7.74 -8.49 -8.70
CA GLY A 13 -8.62 -7.57 -9.41
C GLY A 13 -9.89 -8.35 -9.79
N ASP A 14 -10.99 -8.08 -9.10
CA ASP A 14 -12.39 -8.48 -9.33
C ASP A 14 -12.72 -9.96 -9.67
N ALA A 15 -11.76 -10.87 -9.75
CA ALA A 15 -11.97 -12.28 -10.11
C ALA A 15 -12.05 -13.25 -8.91
N ALA A 16 -12.02 -12.75 -7.67
CA ALA A 16 -12.27 -13.55 -6.47
C ALA A 16 -13.64 -13.20 -5.90
N GLY A 17 -14.68 -13.78 -6.48
CA GLY A 17 -15.97 -13.86 -5.80
C GLY A 17 -15.80 -14.58 -4.46
N ASN A 18 -16.33 -14.00 -3.39
CA ASN A 18 -16.57 -14.62 -2.08
C ASN A 18 -15.43 -14.82 -1.06
N LEU A 19 -14.24 -14.24 -1.22
CA LEU A 19 -13.29 -14.13 -0.09
C LEU A 19 -13.17 -12.67 0.35
N GLY A 20 -13.44 -12.42 1.64
CA GLY A 20 -13.31 -11.09 2.22
C GLY A 20 -11.91 -10.52 1.96
N GLY A 21 -11.83 -9.41 1.25
CA GLY A 21 -10.57 -8.70 1.03
C GLY A 21 -10.18 -7.85 2.25
N LEU A 22 -8.92 -7.40 2.30
CA LEU A 22 -8.46 -6.50 3.34
C LEU A 22 -9.29 -5.21 3.33
N PHE A 23 -10.02 -4.98 4.41
CA PHE A 23 -10.88 -3.80 4.53
C PHE A 23 -10.04 -2.56 4.82
N MET A 24 -9.23 -2.60 5.87
CA MET A 24 -8.36 -1.50 6.30
C MET A 24 -7.13 -2.10 6.98
N GLU A 25 -6.03 -1.35 7.00
CA GLU A 25 -4.92 -1.60 7.90
C GLU A 25 -4.61 -0.36 8.73
N TRP A 26 -4.04 -0.58 9.91
CA TRP A 26 -3.51 0.47 10.76
C TRP A 26 -2.10 0.09 11.20
N ALA A 27 -1.21 1.08 11.22
CA ALA A 27 0.16 0.94 11.67
C ALA A 27 0.56 2.16 12.50
N VAL A 28 1.66 2.04 13.24
CA VAL A 28 2.17 3.07 14.14
C VAL A 28 2.31 4.41 13.41
N GLY A 29 1.63 5.44 13.92
CA GLY A 29 1.65 6.80 13.37
C GLY A 29 0.54 7.14 12.36
N LYS A 30 -0.26 6.17 11.89
CA LYS A 30 -1.36 6.43 10.95
C LYS A 30 -2.58 7.03 11.65
N GLN A 31 -3.09 8.17 11.15
CA GLN A 31 -4.29 8.84 11.65
C GLN A 31 -5.51 8.54 10.75
N GLY A 32 -6.15 7.37 10.94
CA GLY A 32 -7.37 7.00 10.21
C GLY A 32 -7.29 7.14 8.68
N GLY A 33 -8.44 7.28 8.01
CA GLY A 33 -8.47 7.55 6.57
C GLY A 33 -9.79 8.18 6.15
N ILE A 34 -9.70 9.30 5.43
CA ILE A 34 -10.83 9.92 4.74
C ILE A 34 -10.66 9.67 3.25
N MET A 35 -11.71 9.16 2.61
CA MET A 35 -11.71 8.90 1.18
C MET A 35 -12.26 10.13 0.44
N ARG A 36 -11.80 10.34 -0.81
CA ARG A 36 -12.28 11.45 -1.63
C ARG A 36 -13.80 11.37 -1.84
N PRO A 37 -14.48 12.50 -2.12
CA PRO A 37 -15.92 12.50 -2.39
C PRO A 37 -16.32 11.48 -3.47
N ASN A 38 -17.51 10.91 -3.31
CA ASN A 38 -18.07 9.92 -4.24
C ASN A 38 -17.21 8.63 -4.35
N SER A 39 -16.38 8.37 -3.33
CA SER A 39 -15.62 7.13 -3.21
C SER A 39 -15.77 6.47 -1.85
N GLY A 40 -15.56 5.15 -1.78
CA GLY A 40 -15.73 4.37 -0.56
C GLY A 40 -15.13 2.97 -0.66
N LYS A 41 -15.12 2.26 0.48
CA LYS A 41 -14.87 0.82 0.52
C LYS A 41 -16.19 0.06 0.52
N LEU A 42 -16.21 -1.07 -0.18
CA LEU A 42 -17.39 -1.92 -0.25
C LEU A 42 -17.49 -2.81 0.99
N MET A 43 -18.58 -2.66 1.74
CA MET A 43 -18.99 -3.59 2.79
C MET A 43 -20.35 -4.16 2.41
N LEU A 44 -20.42 -5.46 2.14
CA LEU A 44 -21.66 -6.12 1.76
C LEU A 44 -22.57 -6.34 2.99
N PRO A 45 -23.90 -6.42 2.80
CA PRO A 45 -24.81 -6.83 3.87
C PRO A 45 -24.38 -8.15 4.50
N GLY A 46 -24.32 -8.19 5.84
CA GLY A 46 -23.92 -9.38 6.59
C GLY A 46 -22.41 -9.66 6.62
N ALA A 47 -21.57 -8.77 6.07
CA ALA A 47 -20.13 -8.88 6.21
C ALA A 47 -19.69 -8.89 7.68
N LYS A 48 -18.64 -9.65 7.98
CA LYS A 48 -18.00 -9.70 9.30
C LYS A 48 -16.60 -9.08 9.21
N ILE A 49 -16.21 -8.35 10.25
CA ILE A 49 -14.84 -7.86 10.40
C ILE A 49 -14.06 -8.90 11.20
N VAL A 50 -12.90 -9.27 10.68
CA VAL A 50 -11.89 -10.08 11.39
C VAL A 50 -10.71 -9.17 11.65
N PHE A 51 -10.26 -9.11 12.91
CA PHE A 51 -9.06 -8.39 13.29
C PHE A 51 -7.86 -9.32 13.22
N GLU A 52 -6.82 -8.89 12.50
CA GLU A 52 -5.48 -9.45 12.60
C GLU A 52 -4.63 -8.44 13.37
N MET A 53 -4.21 -8.81 14.58
CA MET A 53 -3.55 -7.90 15.52
C MET A 53 -2.08 -8.26 15.67
N HIS A 54 -1.20 -7.30 15.40
CA HIS A 54 0.25 -7.46 15.55
C HIS A 54 0.70 -6.77 16.83
N TYR A 55 0.87 -7.55 17.90
CA TYR A 55 1.36 -7.05 19.18
C TYR A 55 2.87 -7.24 19.33
N HIS A 56 3.54 -6.21 19.85
CA HIS A 56 4.92 -6.31 20.31
C HIS A 56 4.94 -6.57 21.82
N SER A 57 5.66 -7.61 22.25
CA SER A 57 5.78 -7.94 23.67
C SER A 57 6.66 -6.93 24.39
N VAL A 58 6.17 -6.37 25.50
CA VAL A 58 6.90 -5.42 26.34
C VAL A 58 7.35 -6.01 27.69
N GLY A 59 7.15 -7.31 27.90
CA GLY A 59 7.63 -8.04 29.07
C GLY A 59 6.71 -7.99 30.30
N GLU A 60 5.56 -7.35 30.22
CA GLU A 60 4.54 -7.33 31.27
C GLU A 60 3.14 -7.68 30.72
N PRO A 61 2.23 -8.21 31.55
CA PRO A 61 0.84 -8.44 31.15
C PRO A 61 0.09 -7.12 30.96
N ILE A 62 -0.46 -6.91 29.76
CA ILE A 62 -1.29 -5.76 29.42
C ILE A 62 -2.62 -6.26 28.88
N THR A 63 -3.72 -5.64 29.33
CA THR A 63 -5.04 -5.82 28.72
C THR A 63 -5.27 -4.68 27.74
N ASP A 64 -5.56 -5.02 26.49
CA ASP A 64 -5.83 -4.06 25.41
C ASP A 64 -7.27 -4.19 24.89
N HIS A 65 -7.76 -3.11 24.27
CA HIS A 65 -9.05 -3.07 23.58
C HIS A 65 -8.93 -2.29 22.27
N VAL A 66 -9.27 -2.93 21.16
CA VAL A 66 -9.23 -2.32 19.83
C VAL A 66 -10.63 -2.14 19.27
N GLU A 67 -10.89 -0.92 18.81
CA GLU A 67 -12.14 -0.51 18.19
C GLU A 67 -11.92 -0.10 16.74
N LEU A 68 -12.96 -0.28 15.92
CA LEU A 68 -12.99 0.17 14.52
C LEU A 68 -14.17 1.13 14.33
N GLY A 69 -13.87 2.38 14.01
CA GLY A 69 -14.85 3.36 13.57
C GLY A 69 -15.09 3.28 12.06
N ILE A 70 -16.35 3.21 11.63
CA ILE A 70 -16.73 3.18 10.22
C ILE A 70 -17.81 4.25 9.97
N TYR A 71 -17.56 5.11 9.00
CA TYR A 71 -18.54 6.08 8.50
C TYR A 71 -19.19 5.53 7.24
N LEU A 72 -20.52 5.37 7.27
CA LEU A 72 -21.29 4.88 6.13
C LEU A 72 -21.93 6.04 5.38
N TYR A 73 -22.03 5.90 4.06
CA TYR A 73 -22.85 6.78 3.25
C TYR A 73 -24.33 6.69 3.67
N PRO A 74 -25.10 7.79 3.58
CA PRO A 74 -26.54 7.74 3.76
C PRO A 74 -27.19 6.73 2.81
N LYS A 75 -28.30 6.12 3.23
CA LYS A 75 -29.07 5.20 2.38
C LYS A 75 -29.47 5.90 1.08
N GLY A 76 -29.25 5.23 -0.06
CA GLY A 76 -29.54 5.75 -1.39
C GLY A 76 -28.46 6.68 -1.98
N GLN A 77 -27.37 6.97 -1.25
CA GLN A 77 -26.22 7.73 -1.75
C GLN A 77 -25.03 6.80 -2.00
N GLU A 78 -25.18 5.86 -2.92
CA GLU A 78 -24.12 4.92 -3.24
C GLU A 78 -22.95 5.64 -3.94
N PRO A 79 -21.71 5.55 -3.41
CA PRO A 79 -20.56 6.15 -4.07
C PRO A 79 -20.28 5.43 -5.37
N LYS A 80 -19.94 6.19 -6.42
CA LYS A 80 -19.58 5.64 -7.73
C LYS A 80 -18.27 4.85 -7.68
N TYR A 81 -17.30 5.32 -6.91
CA TYR A 81 -15.93 4.82 -6.95
C TYR A 81 -15.59 3.92 -5.77
N ARG A 82 -15.17 2.69 -6.05
CA ARG A 82 -14.65 1.78 -5.02
C ARG A 82 -13.15 1.94 -4.87
N GLN A 83 -12.70 2.19 -3.64
CA GLN A 83 -11.28 2.12 -3.28
C GLN A 83 -10.93 0.71 -2.78
N THR A 84 -9.89 0.12 -3.35
CA THR A 84 -9.34 -1.16 -2.92
C THR A 84 -7.98 -0.93 -2.29
N LEU A 85 -7.76 -1.48 -1.10
CA LEU A 85 -6.45 -1.50 -0.45
C LEU A 85 -5.71 -2.76 -0.91
N ALA A 86 -4.51 -2.60 -1.44
CA ALA A 86 -3.66 -3.70 -1.88
C ALA A 86 -2.31 -3.69 -1.16
N ALA A 87 -1.82 -4.88 -0.80
CA ALA A 87 -0.44 -5.12 -0.40
C ALA A 87 0.42 -5.40 -1.63
N LEU A 88 1.04 -4.35 -2.19
CA LEU A 88 1.92 -4.49 -3.34
C LEU A 88 3.32 -4.89 -2.86
N GLN A 89 3.64 -6.17 -3.02
CA GLN A 89 4.90 -6.76 -2.58
C GLN A 89 6.10 -6.13 -3.29
N SER A 90 7.23 -5.98 -2.59
CA SER A 90 8.51 -5.55 -3.15
C SER A 90 9.49 -6.71 -3.36
N VAL A 91 9.05 -7.95 -3.19
CA VAL A 91 9.88 -9.16 -3.27
C VAL A 91 9.38 -10.05 -4.40
N ALA A 92 10.26 -10.36 -5.35
CA ALA A 92 9.93 -11.21 -6.49
C ALA A 92 9.57 -12.64 -6.03
N GLY A 93 8.48 -13.17 -6.58
CA GLY A 93 7.98 -14.50 -6.23
C GLY A 93 7.26 -14.61 -4.88
N GLY A 94 7.06 -13.49 -4.17
CA GLY A 94 6.26 -13.42 -2.94
C GLY A 94 7.07 -13.00 -1.71
N SER A 95 6.37 -12.59 -0.65
CA SER A 95 6.98 -12.05 0.57
C SER A 95 7.97 -13.00 1.24
N ARG A 96 7.68 -14.30 1.23
CA ARG A 96 8.51 -15.36 1.84
C ARG A 96 9.88 -15.56 1.19
N ASN A 97 10.14 -14.96 0.02
CA ASN A 97 11.42 -15.05 -0.67
C ASN A 97 12.43 -13.98 -0.23
N ILE A 98 12.08 -13.12 0.74
CA ILE A 98 13.05 -12.16 1.27
C ILE A 98 14.12 -12.91 2.04
N ASP A 99 15.39 -12.61 1.72
CA ASP A 99 16.55 -13.27 2.30
C ASP A 99 17.70 -12.25 2.35
N ILE A 100 17.89 -11.63 3.52
CA ILE A 100 18.84 -10.54 3.74
C ILE A 100 20.09 -11.11 4.44
N PRO A 101 21.27 -11.06 3.80
CA PRO A 101 22.50 -11.57 4.39
C PRO A 101 22.95 -10.77 5.63
N PRO A 102 23.70 -11.41 6.55
CA PRO A 102 24.41 -10.72 7.63
C PRO A 102 25.30 -9.58 7.13
N GLU A 103 25.46 -8.54 7.96
CA GLU A 103 26.40 -7.43 7.74
C GLU A 103 26.33 -6.80 6.34
N SER A 104 25.12 -6.67 5.79
CA SER A 104 24.91 -6.24 4.41
C SER A 104 23.77 -5.24 4.26
N THR A 105 23.80 -4.50 3.16
CA THR A 105 22.64 -3.79 2.63
C THR A 105 21.99 -4.62 1.54
N PHE A 106 20.66 -4.62 1.48
CA PHE A 106 19.90 -5.42 0.51
C PHE A 106 18.87 -4.56 -0.21
N MET A 107 18.58 -4.90 -1.47
CA MET A 107 17.51 -4.28 -2.25
C MET A 107 16.64 -5.38 -2.85
N SER A 108 15.33 -5.23 -2.69
CA SER A 108 14.34 -6.10 -3.32
C SER A 108 13.43 -5.30 -4.24
N GLN A 109 12.96 -5.91 -5.31
CA GLN A 109 11.92 -5.32 -6.14
C GLN A 109 10.93 -6.36 -6.66
N ASN A 110 9.73 -5.89 -7.00
CA ASN A 110 8.73 -6.69 -7.71
C ASN A 110 7.90 -5.81 -8.65
N PHE A 111 7.27 -6.46 -9.63
CA PHE A 111 6.53 -5.82 -10.72
C PHE A 111 5.09 -6.33 -10.73
N ILE A 112 4.13 -5.43 -10.52
CA ILE A 112 2.70 -5.75 -10.44
C ILE A 112 1.96 -5.12 -11.62
N PRO A 113 1.44 -5.92 -12.58
CA PRO A 113 0.66 -5.38 -13.69
C PRO A 113 -0.76 -4.96 -13.25
N MET A 114 -1.16 -3.74 -13.61
CA MET A 114 -2.53 -3.25 -13.43
C MET A 114 -3.46 -3.86 -14.48
N ARG A 115 -4.43 -4.65 -14.03
CA ARG A 115 -5.44 -5.30 -14.89
C ARG A 115 -6.53 -4.36 -15.39
N GLN A 116 -6.72 -3.23 -14.71
CA GLN A 116 -7.67 -2.17 -15.01
C GLN A 116 -6.97 -0.83 -14.86
N ALA A 117 -7.48 0.19 -15.55
CA ALA A 117 -7.05 1.56 -15.31
C ALA A 117 -7.49 2.00 -13.91
N GLY A 118 -6.79 2.98 -13.32
CA GLY A 118 -7.16 3.44 -12.00
C GLY A 118 -6.41 4.67 -11.52
N ARG A 119 -6.91 5.21 -10.41
CA ARG A 119 -6.32 6.31 -9.67
C ARG A 119 -5.62 5.79 -8.43
N VAL A 120 -4.35 6.13 -8.25
CA VAL A 120 -3.62 5.81 -7.02
C VAL A 120 -3.95 6.86 -5.97
N GLU A 121 -4.55 6.41 -4.87
CA GLU A 121 -5.09 7.27 -3.82
C GLU A 121 -4.07 7.51 -2.70
N SER A 122 -3.28 6.48 -2.39
CA SER A 122 -2.28 6.57 -1.32
C SER A 122 -1.13 5.59 -1.50
N PHE A 123 -0.02 5.87 -0.84
CA PHE A 123 1.15 5.01 -0.75
C PHE A 123 1.64 4.97 0.70
N GLN A 124 1.83 3.78 1.24
CA GLN A 124 2.37 3.59 2.58
C GLN A 124 3.40 2.46 2.56
N PRO A 125 4.69 2.78 2.73
CA PRO A 125 5.71 1.77 2.92
C PRO A 125 5.44 0.91 4.15
N HIS A 126 5.64 -0.39 4.02
CA HIS A 126 5.59 -1.32 5.13
C HIS A 126 6.82 -2.24 5.10
N MET A 127 7.70 -2.01 6.07
CA MET A 127 8.92 -2.77 6.35
C MET A 127 9.14 -2.79 7.87
N HIS A 128 10.04 -3.64 8.36
CA HIS A 128 10.44 -3.71 9.76
C HIS A 128 11.73 -2.91 10.02
N LEU A 129 12.53 -3.34 11.01
CA LEU A 129 13.63 -2.56 11.59
C LEU A 129 14.81 -2.31 10.64
N ARG A 130 14.94 -3.11 9.57
CA ARG A 130 16.04 -3.00 8.61
C ARG A 130 15.66 -2.16 7.40
N GLY A 131 14.37 -1.93 7.16
CA GLY A 131 13.88 -1.02 6.14
C GLY A 131 14.52 0.39 6.22
N LYS A 132 14.90 0.93 5.07
CA LYS A 132 15.51 2.28 4.93
C LYS A 132 14.86 3.16 3.89
N ALA A 133 14.39 2.58 2.80
CA ALA A 133 13.65 3.32 1.80
C ALA A 133 12.66 2.40 1.09
N MET A 134 11.62 3.00 0.51
CA MET A 134 10.74 2.33 -0.41
C MET A 134 10.25 3.29 -1.49
N SER A 135 10.13 2.80 -2.72
CA SER A 135 9.56 3.55 -3.83
C SER A 135 8.51 2.77 -4.58
N MET A 136 7.64 3.53 -5.25
CA MET A 136 6.69 3.04 -6.23
C MET A 136 6.87 3.81 -7.53
N GLU A 137 7.18 3.07 -8.59
CA GLU A 137 7.29 3.58 -9.96
C GLU A 137 6.16 3.01 -10.82
N ALA A 138 5.70 3.77 -11.80
CA ALA A 138 4.82 3.29 -12.87
C ALA A 138 5.61 3.16 -14.16
N ILE A 139 5.60 1.97 -14.76
CA ILE A 139 6.07 1.71 -16.12
C ILE A 139 4.82 1.64 -17.00
N LEU A 140 4.60 2.70 -17.78
CA LEU A 140 3.41 2.84 -18.63
C LEU A 140 3.48 1.90 -19.85
N PRO A 141 2.33 1.58 -20.47
CA PRO A 141 2.29 0.81 -21.72
C PRO A 141 3.10 1.43 -22.88
N THR A 142 3.39 2.72 -22.80
CA THR A 142 4.26 3.45 -23.75
C THR A 142 5.75 3.16 -23.56
N GLY A 143 6.14 2.49 -22.47
CA GLY A 143 7.53 2.29 -22.05
C GLY A 143 8.07 3.40 -21.15
N GLN A 144 7.33 4.50 -20.95
CA GLN A 144 7.74 5.57 -20.04
C GLN A 144 7.70 5.09 -18.59
N THR A 145 8.76 5.38 -17.82
CA THR A 145 8.82 5.13 -16.38
C THR A 145 8.65 6.45 -15.61
N MET A 146 7.83 6.45 -14.58
CA MET A 146 7.54 7.60 -13.73
C MET A 146 7.66 7.22 -12.25
N MET A 147 8.40 8.01 -11.48
CA MET A 147 8.38 7.88 -10.02
C MET A 147 7.05 8.43 -9.49
N LEU A 148 6.29 7.61 -8.77
CA LEU A 148 5.03 8.03 -8.16
C LEU A 148 5.21 8.46 -6.70
N SER A 149 6.01 7.70 -5.96
CA SER A 149 6.29 7.93 -4.55
C SER A 149 7.67 7.40 -4.18
N HIS A 150 8.39 8.14 -3.35
CA HIS A 150 9.69 7.74 -2.83
C HIS A 150 9.85 8.21 -1.39
N VAL A 151 9.84 7.26 -0.45
CA VAL A 151 10.20 7.52 0.94
C VAL A 151 11.66 7.13 1.10
N SER A 152 12.54 8.15 1.11
CA SER A 152 14.00 7.97 1.12
C SER A 152 14.59 7.71 2.51
N ASN A 153 13.85 8.02 3.57
CA ASN A 153 14.28 7.86 4.96
C ASN A 153 13.15 7.23 5.77
N PHE A 154 12.87 5.96 5.48
CA PHE A 154 11.88 5.19 6.19
C PHE A 154 12.28 5.00 7.66
N ASN A 155 11.31 5.13 8.56
CA ASN A 155 11.46 4.86 9.98
C ASN A 155 10.29 3.99 10.44
N PHE A 156 10.60 2.87 11.09
CA PHE A 156 9.61 1.92 11.60
C PHE A 156 8.62 2.54 12.62
N ASN A 157 8.98 3.63 13.27
CA ASN A 157 8.05 4.31 14.20
C ASN A 157 7.18 5.36 13.47
N TRP A 158 7.28 5.46 12.15
CA TRP A 158 6.59 6.43 11.29
C TRP A 158 5.98 5.72 10.07
N HIS A 159 5.12 4.73 10.29
CA HIS A 159 4.34 4.08 9.23
C HIS A 159 3.10 4.91 8.86
N VAL A 160 3.34 6.13 8.39
CA VAL A 160 2.26 7.01 7.93
C VAL A 160 1.80 6.62 6.53
N ASN A 161 0.51 6.86 6.29
CA ASN A 161 -0.07 6.76 4.95
C ASN A 161 0.09 8.09 4.23
N TYR A 162 0.77 8.09 3.08
CA TYR A 162 0.90 9.29 2.24
C TYR A 162 -0.29 9.33 1.27
N LEU A 163 -1.23 10.23 1.55
CA LEU A 163 -2.39 10.49 0.70
C LEU A 163 -1.98 11.44 -0.42
N TYR A 164 -2.35 11.11 -1.66
CA TYR A 164 -2.16 12.04 -2.77
C TYR A 164 -3.21 13.16 -2.71
N ALA A 165 -2.77 14.39 -2.97
CA ALA A 165 -3.69 15.49 -3.25
C ALA A 165 -4.48 15.23 -4.53
N ASP A 166 -5.64 15.87 -4.68
CA ASP A 166 -6.57 15.53 -5.75
C ASP A 166 -6.00 15.73 -7.16
N ASP A 167 -5.18 16.76 -7.33
CA ASP A 167 -4.48 17.14 -8.56
C ASP A 167 -3.17 16.36 -8.77
N ALA A 168 -2.59 15.81 -7.71
CA ALA A 168 -1.33 15.08 -7.74
C ALA A 168 -1.49 13.55 -7.86
N ALA A 169 -2.69 13.02 -7.58
CA ALA A 169 -2.95 11.59 -7.63
C ALA A 169 -2.72 11.00 -9.04
N PRO A 170 -1.85 9.98 -9.17
CA PRO A 170 -1.60 9.34 -10.46
C PRO A 170 -2.87 8.70 -11.05
N LEU A 171 -3.19 9.02 -12.30
CA LEU A 171 -4.14 8.24 -13.11
C LEU A 171 -3.33 7.37 -14.05
N LEU A 172 -3.44 6.06 -13.89
CA LEU A 172 -2.63 5.08 -14.58
C LEU A 172 -3.53 4.25 -15.52
N PRO A 173 -3.18 4.16 -16.82
CA PRO A 173 -3.93 3.34 -17.74
C PRO A 173 -3.77 1.86 -17.41
N LYS A 174 -4.73 1.06 -17.91
CA LYS A 174 -4.64 -0.40 -17.92
C LYS A 174 -3.32 -0.84 -18.56
N GLY A 175 -2.70 -1.88 -17.99
CA GLY A 175 -1.42 -2.41 -18.47
C GLY A 175 -0.18 -1.69 -17.90
N THR A 176 -0.36 -0.61 -17.12
CA THR A 176 0.74 -0.05 -16.32
C THR A 176 1.31 -1.12 -15.39
N ILE A 177 2.63 -1.21 -15.31
CA ILE A 177 3.32 -2.06 -14.33
C ILE A 177 3.75 -1.17 -13.15
N LEU A 178 3.24 -1.47 -11.96
CA LEU A 178 3.72 -0.86 -10.72
C LEU A 178 4.96 -1.61 -10.25
N LYS A 179 6.10 -0.92 -10.19
CA LYS A 179 7.34 -1.45 -9.64
C LYS A 179 7.51 -0.94 -8.22
N ILE A 180 7.55 -1.86 -7.26
CA ILE A 180 7.85 -1.55 -5.86
C ILE A 180 9.29 -1.95 -5.59
N THR A 181 10.07 -1.03 -5.04
CA THR A 181 11.46 -1.27 -4.65
C THR A 181 11.64 -0.91 -3.17
N SER A 182 12.31 -1.79 -2.43
CA SER A 182 12.61 -1.63 -1.01
C SER A 182 14.10 -1.80 -0.77
N TRP A 183 14.63 -0.99 0.15
CA TRP A 183 16.03 -1.03 0.56
C TRP A 183 16.13 -1.30 2.05
N TYR A 184 17.08 -2.15 2.41
CA TYR A 184 17.30 -2.64 3.77
C TYR A 184 18.77 -2.47 4.17
N ASP A 185 18.99 -2.31 5.47
CA ASP A 185 20.30 -2.20 6.09
C ASP A 185 20.37 -3.16 7.29
N ASN A 186 21.02 -4.30 7.08
CA ASN A 186 21.32 -5.33 8.07
C ASN A 186 22.77 -5.21 8.59
N THR A 187 23.38 -4.03 8.51
CA THR A 187 24.73 -3.79 9.05
C THR A 187 24.69 -3.41 10.53
N ALA A 188 25.82 -3.52 11.21
CA ALA A 188 26.00 -3.01 12.56
C ALA A 188 25.86 -1.47 12.69
N ALA A 189 25.88 -0.72 11.58
CA ALA A 189 25.69 0.73 11.61
C ALA A 189 24.22 1.14 11.80
N ASN A 190 23.27 0.27 11.45
CA ASN A 190 21.86 0.48 11.69
C ASN A 190 21.53 0.29 13.18
N ARG A 191 21.37 1.39 13.93
CA ARG A 191 21.05 1.35 15.37
C ARG A 191 19.74 0.62 15.71
N ASN A 192 18.84 0.46 14.74
CA ASN A 192 17.59 -0.27 14.93
C ASN A 192 17.74 -1.78 14.69
N ASN A 193 18.88 -2.24 14.15
CA ASN A 193 19.13 -3.64 13.86
C ASN A 193 19.44 -4.40 15.17
N PRO A 194 18.60 -5.37 15.59
CA PRO A 194 18.80 -6.08 16.85
C PRO A 194 19.98 -7.07 16.80
N ASP A 195 20.29 -7.61 15.62
CA ASP A 195 21.42 -8.53 15.41
C ASP A 195 21.84 -8.51 13.92
N PRO A 196 22.96 -7.86 13.58
CA PRO A 196 23.45 -7.79 12.20
C PRO A 196 24.16 -9.07 11.73
N GLN A 197 24.44 -10.03 12.62
CA GLN A 197 25.14 -11.26 12.27
C GLN A 197 24.19 -12.37 11.76
N GLN A 198 22.88 -12.15 11.80
CA GLN A 198 21.88 -13.12 11.37
C GLN A 198 21.44 -12.92 9.92
N TRP A 199 21.11 -14.04 9.28
CA TRP A 199 20.26 -14.05 8.11
C TRP A 199 18.84 -13.67 8.51
N VAL A 200 18.20 -12.83 7.70
CA VAL A 200 16.87 -12.28 8.01
C VAL A 200 15.93 -12.58 6.86
N GLY A 201 14.85 -13.30 7.18
CA GLY A 201 13.80 -13.64 6.24
C GLY A 201 12.46 -13.01 6.62
N PHE A 202 11.42 -13.48 5.93
CA PHE A 202 10.05 -13.03 6.18
C PHE A 202 9.55 -13.44 7.56
N GLY A 203 8.81 -12.55 8.22
CA GLY A 203 8.01 -12.92 9.39
C GLY A 203 7.23 -11.73 9.98
N ASP A 204 6.27 -12.04 10.85
CA ASP A 204 5.38 -11.04 11.46
C ASP A 204 6.00 -10.33 12.67
N ARG A 205 7.11 -10.84 13.20
CA ARG A 205 7.78 -10.21 14.34
C ARG A 205 8.58 -9.02 13.85
N THR A 206 8.65 -7.96 14.67
CA THR A 206 9.46 -6.76 14.40
C THR A 206 10.93 -7.07 14.10
N VAL A 207 11.46 -8.20 14.57
CA VAL A 207 12.84 -8.64 14.35
C VAL A 207 13.05 -9.43 13.05
N ASP A 208 11.98 -9.96 12.46
CA ASP A 208 11.97 -10.50 11.09
C ASP A 208 11.81 -9.34 10.09
N GLU A 209 11.62 -9.63 8.80
CA GLU A 209 11.33 -8.57 7.83
C GLU A 209 10.07 -8.76 6.97
N MET A 210 9.60 -7.64 6.45
CA MET A 210 8.57 -7.51 5.42
C MET A 210 8.98 -6.49 4.36
N GLY A 211 8.37 -6.59 3.19
CA GLY A 211 8.61 -5.68 2.09
C GLY A 211 7.40 -5.56 1.19
N HIS A 212 6.52 -4.59 1.49
CA HIS A 212 5.41 -4.23 0.62
C HIS A 212 4.94 -2.80 0.84
N ALA A 213 4.24 -2.26 -0.15
CA ALA A 213 3.51 -1.02 -0.01
C ALA A 213 2.02 -1.31 0.17
N TRP A 214 1.40 -0.69 1.17
CA TRP A 214 -0.05 -0.55 1.22
C TRP A 214 -0.46 0.57 0.27
N VAL A 215 -1.26 0.25 -0.75
CA VAL A 215 -1.66 1.19 -1.79
C VAL A 215 -3.18 1.14 -1.94
N ASN A 216 -3.85 2.28 -1.73
CA ASN A 216 -5.25 2.41 -2.11
C ASN A 216 -5.34 2.79 -3.60
N ILE A 217 -6.15 2.04 -4.35
CA ILE A 217 -6.39 2.28 -5.77
C ILE A 217 -7.89 2.33 -6.01
N THR A 218 -8.35 3.39 -6.67
CA THR A 218 -9.68 3.44 -7.28
C THR A 218 -9.58 2.88 -8.70
N TYR A 219 -10.09 1.67 -8.94
CA TYR A 219 -10.16 1.13 -10.29
C TYR A 219 -11.31 1.76 -11.07
N MET A 220 -11.11 1.95 -12.37
CA MET A 220 -12.03 2.63 -13.27
C MET A 220 -12.27 1.79 -14.52
N ASN A 221 -13.49 1.85 -15.06
CA ASN A 221 -13.75 1.44 -16.44
C ASN A 221 -13.15 2.47 -17.41
N ASP A 222 -13.15 2.13 -18.70
CA ASP A 222 -12.52 2.98 -19.73
C ASP A 222 -13.19 4.37 -19.81
N ASP A 223 -14.53 4.45 -19.73
CA ASP A 223 -15.27 5.72 -19.80
C ASP A 223 -14.93 6.65 -18.63
N ASP A 224 -14.88 6.11 -17.41
CA ASP A 224 -14.51 6.85 -16.20
C ASP A 224 -13.07 7.34 -16.27
N PHE A 225 -12.16 6.48 -16.73
CA PHE A 225 -10.75 6.85 -16.88
C PHE A 225 -10.56 7.96 -17.91
N GLN A 226 -11.24 7.89 -19.05
CA GLN A 226 -11.20 8.95 -20.07
C GLN A 226 -11.81 10.25 -19.55
N SER A 227 -12.93 10.18 -18.82
CA SER A 227 -13.55 11.35 -18.19
C SER A 227 -12.59 12.06 -17.23
N GLU A 228 -11.98 11.32 -16.30
CA GLU A 228 -11.05 11.88 -15.31
C GLU A 228 -9.78 12.43 -15.97
N THR A 229 -9.25 11.75 -16.98
CA THR A 229 -8.09 12.22 -17.75
C THR A 229 -8.40 13.52 -18.49
N THR A 230 -9.57 13.63 -19.10
CA THR A 230 -10.00 14.83 -19.83
C THR A 230 -10.18 16.00 -18.88
N LYS A 231 -10.84 15.79 -17.74
CA LYS A 231 -11.00 16.82 -16.69
C LYS A 231 -9.65 17.34 -16.20
N ARG A 232 -8.67 16.45 -15.98
CA ARG A 232 -7.34 16.84 -15.51
C ARG A 232 -6.59 17.70 -16.54
N LYS A 233 -6.59 17.28 -17.81
CA LYS A 233 -5.97 18.07 -18.89
C LYS A 233 -6.57 19.46 -18.99
N ALA A 234 -7.91 19.57 -18.97
CA ALA A 234 -8.59 20.86 -18.99
C ALA A 234 -8.21 21.73 -17.77
N ALA A 235 -8.08 21.14 -16.58
CA ALA A 235 -7.67 21.87 -15.39
C ALA A 235 -6.21 22.35 -15.46
N GLU A 236 -5.31 21.54 -16.03
CA GLU A 236 -3.90 21.90 -16.26
C GLU A 236 -3.77 23.04 -17.30
N GLU A 237 -4.56 23.01 -18.37
CA GLU A 237 -4.63 24.08 -19.37
C GLU A 237 -5.08 25.41 -18.74
N VAL A 238 -6.14 25.38 -17.93
CA VAL A 238 -6.61 26.57 -17.20
C VAL A 238 -5.55 27.09 -16.23
N LYS A 239 -4.88 26.21 -15.48
CA LYS A 239 -3.82 26.59 -14.54
C LYS A 239 -2.64 27.25 -15.26
N THR A 240 -2.24 26.71 -16.41
CA THR A 240 -1.15 27.26 -17.23
C THR A 240 -1.53 28.64 -17.77
N ALA A 241 -2.73 28.80 -18.32
CA ALA A 241 -3.23 30.08 -18.83
C ALA A 241 -3.41 31.16 -17.75
N SER A 242 -3.63 30.77 -16.48
CA SER A 242 -3.74 31.70 -15.36
C SER A 242 -2.40 32.17 -14.77
N GLN A 243 -1.28 31.56 -15.22
CA GLN A 243 0.08 31.89 -14.79
C GLN A 243 0.83 32.78 -15.80
N GLU A 244 0.22 33.06 -16.96
CA GLU A 244 0.67 34.03 -17.97
C GLU A 244 -0.03 35.39 -17.80
#